data_AF-A0A3N5EHU4-F1
#
_entry.id   AF-A0A3N5EHU4-F1
#
_cell.length_a   1.000
_cell.length_b   1.000
_cell.length_c   1.000
_cell.angle_alpha   90.00
_cell.angle_beta   90.00
_cell.angle_gamma   90.00
#
_symmetry.space_group_name_H-M   'P 1'
#
loop_
_entity.id
_entity.type
_entity.pdbx_description
1 polymer ?
#
loop_
_entity_poly.entity_id
_entity_poly.type
_entity_poly.pdbx_seq_one_letter_code
_entity_poly.pdbx_strand_id
1 'polypeptide(L)' 'MAIEQEMIDIIVEQLSVEKEKVVPNASFVDDLGADSLDLVELIMAMEEGFDIEIPDEDAEGITTVQDAIDYVKKKK' A
#
# COMPACT_ATOMS: atom_id res chain seq x y z
N MET A 1 2.00 13.30 5.99
CA MET A 1 3.41 13.62 5.71
C MET A 1 4.33 12.42 5.99
N ALA A 2 4.61 12.03 7.26
CA ALA A 2 5.49 10.88 7.52
C ALA A 2 4.94 9.55 6.96
N ILE A 3 3.68 9.21 7.30
CA ILE A 3 3.01 7.98 6.83
C ILE A 3 2.92 7.92 5.30
N GLU A 4 2.57 9.02 4.64
CA GLU A 4 2.50 9.06 3.17
C GLU A 4 3.86 8.77 2.53
N GLN A 5 4.92 9.35 3.09
CA GLN A 5 6.26 9.17 2.56
C GLN A 5 6.75 7.73 2.74
N GLU A 6 6.60 7.19 3.95
CA GLU A 6 6.93 5.79 4.27
C GLU A 6 6.11 4.82 3.42
N MET A 7 4.80 5.07 3.24
CA MET A 7 3.94 4.24 2.40
C MET A 7 4.40 4.22 0.95
N ILE A 8 4.72 5.41 0.39
CA ILE A 8 5.22 5.51 -0.97
C ILE A 8 6.53 4.72 -1.11
N ASP A 9 7.44 4.82 -0.14
CA ASP A 9 8.72 4.13 -0.20
C ASP A 9 8.53 2.59 -0.12
N ILE A 10 7.62 2.08 0.72
CA ILE A 10 7.24 0.66 0.75
C ILE A 10 6.70 0.19 -0.60
N ILE A 11 5.77 0.95 -1.20
CA ILE A 11 5.15 0.57 -2.49
C ILE A 11 6.20 0.55 -3.61
N VAL A 12 7.10 1.53 -3.64
CA VAL A 12 8.19 1.61 -4.63
C VAL A 12 9.13 0.42 -4.51
N GLU A 13 9.52 0.06 -3.29
CA GLU A 13 10.43 -1.06 -3.05
C GLU A 13 9.76 -2.41 -3.37
N GLN A 14 8.53 -2.61 -2.89
CA GLN A 14 7.82 -3.88 -3.04
C GLN A 14 7.40 -4.15 -4.48
N LEU A 15 6.82 -3.15 -5.15
CA LEU A 15 6.33 -3.31 -6.53
C LEU A 15 7.39 -2.99 -7.58
N SER A 16 8.58 -2.54 -7.17
CA SER A 16 9.67 -2.12 -8.09
C SER A 16 9.20 -1.09 -9.13
N VAL A 17 8.33 -0.16 -8.71
CA VAL A 17 7.76 0.90 -9.56
C VAL A 17 8.43 2.25 -9.34
N GLU A 18 8.29 3.15 -10.31
CA GLU A 18 8.78 4.52 -10.16
C GLU A 18 7.92 5.30 -9.15
N LYS A 19 8.58 6.02 -8.24
CA LYS A 19 7.93 6.87 -7.21
C LYS A 19 6.91 7.85 -7.78
N GLU A 20 7.14 8.34 -8.99
CA GLU A 20 6.27 9.28 -9.70
C GLU A 20 4.91 8.66 -10.10
N LYS A 21 4.85 7.32 -10.22
CA LYS A 21 3.61 6.58 -10.49
C LYS A 21 2.79 6.33 -9.22
N VAL A 22 3.43 6.36 -8.05
CA VAL A 22 2.77 6.13 -6.76
C VAL A 22 2.05 7.41 -6.32
N VAL A 23 0.94 7.68 -6.99
CA VAL A 23 0.04 8.80 -6.69
C VAL A 23 -1.19 8.31 -5.92
N PRO A 24 -1.84 9.16 -5.11
CA PRO A 24 -2.99 8.77 -4.29
C PRO A 24 -4.07 7.95 -5.01
N ASN A 25 -4.41 8.33 -6.24
CA ASN A 25 -5.48 7.69 -6.99
C ASN A 25 -5.02 6.47 -7.81
N ALA A 26 -3.73 6.10 -7.74
CA ALA A 26 -3.23 4.95 -8.49
C ALA A 26 -3.82 3.65 -7.94
N SER A 27 -4.41 2.85 -8.84
CA SER A 27 -4.82 1.47 -8.56
C SER A 27 -3.59 0.59 -8.47
N PHE A 28 -3.48 -0.22 -7.42
CA PHE A 28 -2.36 -1.16 -7.30
C PHE A 28 -2.31 -2.14 -8.46
N VAL A 29 -3.48 -2.61 -8.93
CA VAL A 29 -3.57 -3.57 -10.03
C VAL A 29 -3.50 -2.88 -11.39
N ASP A 30 -4.36 -1.87 -11.63
CA ASP A 30 -4.51 -1.31 -12.98
C ASP A 30 -3.39 -0.35 -13.36
N ASP A 31 -2.89 0.45 -12.41
CA ASP A 31 -1.89 1.50 -12.69
C ASP A 31 -0.47 1.07 -12.31
N LEU A 32 -0.31 0.33 -11.21
CA LEU A 32 0.99 -0.14 -10.71
C LEU A 32 1.33 -1.56 -11.15
N GLY A 33 0.36 -2.30 -11.69
CA GLY A 33 0.57 -3.63 -12.27
C GLY A 33 0.82 -4.73 -11.24
N ALA A 34 0.43 -4.52 -9.99
CA ALA A 34 0.52 -5.53 -8.93
C ALA A 34 -0.41 -6.71 -9.24
N ASP A 35 0.11 -7.92 -9.11
CA ASP A 35 -0.71 -9.12 -9.13
C ASP A 35 -1.22 -9.48 -7.72
N SER A 36 -1.97 -10.59 -7.61
CA SER A 36 -2.53 -11.01 -6.32
C SER A 36 -1.47 -11.36 -5.27
N LEU A 37 -0.29 -11.82 -5.69
CA LEU A 37 0.81 -12.15 -4.78
C LEU A 37 1.52 -10.89 -4.34
N ASP A 38 1.76 -9.95 -5.26
CA ASP A 38 2.32 -8.63 -4.95
C ASP A 38 1.47 -7.89 -3.91
N LEU A 39 0.15 -7.95 -4.02
CA LEU A 39 -0.77 -7.35 -3.05
C LEU A 39 -0.63 -7.98 -1.67
N VAL A 40 -0.53 -9.31 -1.58
CA VAL A 40 -0.36 -10.02 -0.30
C VAL A 40 0.97 -9.62 0.35
N GLU A 41 2.05 -9.57 -0.43
CA GLU A 41 3.37 -9.15 0.07
C GLU A 41 3.39 -7.67 0.48
N LEU A 42 2.71 -6.80 -0.28
CA LEU A 42 2.56 -5.39 0.07
C LEU A 42 1.83 -5.19 1.39
N ILE A 43 0.73 -5.92 1.61
CA ILE A 43 -0.03 -5.86 2.87
C ILE A 43 0.85 -6.32 4.04
N MET A 44 1.59 -7.43 3.90
CA MET A 44 2.53 -7.88 4.94
C MET A 44 3.63 -6.83 5.22
N ALA A 45 4.17 -6.19 4.18
CA ALA A 45 5.18 -5.14 4.34
C ALA A 45 4.61 -3.89 5.04
N MET A 46 3.34 -3.55 4.78
CA MET A 46 2.63 -2.48 5.48
C MET A 46 2.41 -2.82 6.96
N GLU A 47 1.98 -4.04 7.27
CA GLU A 47 1.80 -4.53 8.64
C GLU A 47 3.10 -4.43 9.44
N GLU A 48 4.21 -4.93 8.89
CA GLU A 48 5.52 -4.87 9.53
C GLU A 48 6.06 -3.43 9.64
N GLY A 49 5.98 -2.66 8.55
CA GLY A 49 6.51 -1.30 8.49
C GLY A 49 5.80 -0.32 9.42
N PHE A 50 4.50 -0.52 9.64
CA PHE A 50 3.69 0.35 10.49
C PHE A 50 3.35 -0.24 11.86
N ASP A 51 3.68 -1.50 12.14
CA ASP A 51 3.32 -2.25 13.36
C ASP A 51 1.80 -2.28 13.57
N ILE A 52 1.08 -2.74 12.53
CA ILE A 52 -0.39 -2.86 12.51
C ILE A 52 -0.81 -4.26 12.02
N GLU A 53 -2.07 -4.61 12.27
CA GLU A 53 -2.71 -5.80 11.70
C GLU A 53 -3.83 -5.37 10.74
N ILE A 54 -3.81 -5.92 9.53
CA ILE A 54 -4.79 -5.69 8.46
C ILE A 54 -5.52 -7.02 8.21
N PRO A 55 -6.77 -7.18 8.67
CA PRO A 55 -7.57 -8.36 8.35
C PRO A 55 -7.77 -8.52 6.84
N ASP A 56 -7.85 -9.75 6.36
CA ASP A 56 -8.08 -10.07 4.93
C ASP A 56 -9.29 -9.31 4.36
N GLU A 57 -10.41 -9.23 5.10
CA GLU A 57 -11.62 -8.50 4.69
C GLU A 57 -11.38 -7.00 4.46
N ASP A 58 -10.50 -6.39 5.26
CA ASP A 58 -10.12 -4.98 5.09
C ASP A 58 -9.12 -4.82 3.95
N ALA A 59 -8.18 -5.76 3.80
CA ALA A 59 -7.19 -5.78 2.73
C ALA A 59 -7.84 -5.86 1.33
N GLU A 60 -8.92 -6.63 1.18
CA GLU A 60 -9.72 -6.67 -0.05
C GLU A 60 -10.29 -5.29 -0.46
N GLY A 61 -10.49 -4.39 0.51
CA GLY A 61 -10.95 -3.03 0.28
C GLY A 61 -9.83 -2.03 -0.05
N ILE A 62 -8.57 -2.40 0.11
CA ILE A 62 -7.41 -1.55 -0.16
C ILE A 62 -7.01 -1.72 -1.63
N THR A 63 -7.57 -0.87 -2.49
CA THR A 63 -7.38 -0.97 -3.95
C THR A 63 -6.48 0.12 -4.52
N THR A 64 -6.38 1.25 -3.82
CA THR A 64 -5.57 2.41 -4.24
C THR A 64 -4.53 2.80 -3.19
N VAL A 65 -3.53 3.55 -3.63
CA VAL A 65 -2.51 4.12 -2.74
C VAL A 65 -3.13 4.96 -1.62
N GLN A 66 -4.16 5.75 -1.92
CA GLN A 66 -4.86 6.56 -0.93
C GLN A 66 -5.58 5.69 0.11
N ASP A 67 -6.22 4.59 -0.31
CA ASP A 67 -6.89 3.66 0.62
C ASP A 67 -5.89 3.09 1.63
N ALA A 68 -4.71 2.65 1.16
CA ALA A 68 -3.65 2.13 2.02
C ALA A 68 -3.18 3.19 3.03
N ILE A 69 -2.93 4.42 2.56
CA ILE A 69 -2.50 5.53 3.40
C ILE A 69 -3.56 5.84 4.47
N ASP A 70 -4.83 5.92 4.09
CA ASP A 70 -5.92 6.26 4.99
C ASP A 70 -6.20 5.14 5.99
N TYR A 71 -6.06 3.89 5.57
CA TYR A 71 -6.16 2.74 6.45
C TYR A 71 -5.12 2.81 7.57
N VAL A 72 -3.85 2.99 7.21
CA VAL A 72 -2.76 3.10 8.20
C VAL A 72 -2.97 4.31 9.11
N LYS A 73 -3.35 5.46 8.55
CA LYS A 73 -3.65 6.68 9.34
C LYS A 73 -4.79 6.50 10.33
N LYS A 74 -5.75 5.62 10.05
CA LYS A 74 -6.87 5.33 10.96
C LYS A 74 -6.48 4.39 12.09
N LYS A 75 -5.46 3.55 11.88
CA LYS A 75 -4.98 2.57 12.87
C LYS A 75 -3.91 3.12 13.82
N LYS A 76 -3.21 4.20 13.44
CA LYS A 76 -2.30 4.98 14.31
C LYS A 76 -3.00 6.16 14.97
#